data_AF-A0A6A6R0P9-F1
#
_entry.id   AF-A0A6A6R0P9-F1
#
_cell.length_a   1.000
_cell.length_b   1.000
_cell.length_c   1.000
_cell.angle_alpha   90.00
_cell.angle_beta   90.00
_cell.angle_gamma   90.00
#
_symmetry.space_group_name_H-M   'P 1'
#
loop_
_entity.id
_entity.type
_entity.pdbx_description
1 polymer ?
#
loop_
_entity_poly.entity_id
_entity_poly.type
_entity_poly.pdbx_seq_one_letter_code
_entity_poly.pdbx_strand_id
1 'polypeptide(L)'
;MHFSTLFTTAVLASTSLAADFAVKVSNMNGDLAFTPNNTKAAQGDTVTFHYYPADHSVAQGTFAKPCEPKANGFWSGFVPVASGVSPTTFVVTVNDTKPIWFYCTKANHCQKGMAGAINAPYVDTGNTTDAYIAASEKAASNVTPQNVAIGFGGKLANSTSASGSPTAASGTATGTGAAQSATGTGAASAVGLSKGLGLAALLGFLVV
;
A
#
# COMPACT_ATOMS: atom_id res chain seq x y z
N MET A 1 -28.27 -62.47 -14.63
CA MET A 1 -28.48 -61.50 -13.52
C MET A 1 -27.48 -60.38 -13.73
N HIS A 2 -27.92 -59.16 -14.05
CA HIS A 2 -27.06 -57.99 -14.20
C HIS A 2 -27.41 -56.99 -13.09
N PHE A 3 -26.48 -56.76 -12.16
CA PHE A 3 -26.60 -55.73 -11.14
C PHE A 3 -25.76 -54.52 -11.58
N SER A 4 -26.44 -53.43 -11.96
CA SER A 4 -25.81 -52.14 -12.19
C SER A 4 -25.66 -51.40 -10.86
N THR A 5 -24.43 -51.33 -10.35
CA THR A 5 -24.07 -50.49 -9.20
C THR A 5 -23.80 -49.06 -9.67
N LEU A 6 -24.66 -48.13 -9.28
CA LEU A 6 -24.43 -46.70 -9.40
C LEU A 6 -23.47 -46.25 -8.29
N PHE A 7 -22.26 -45.82 -8.66
CA PHE A 7 -21.34 -45.14 -7.76
C PHE A 7 -21.68 -43.65 -7.71
N THR A 8 -22.24 -43.19 -6.60
CA THR A 8 -22.48 -41.77 -6.34
C THR A 8 -21.17 -41.14 -5.87
N THR A 9 -20.50 -40.36 -6.72
CA THR A 9 -19.31 -39.59 -6.34
C THR A 9 -19.73 -38.34 -5.57
N ALA A 10 -19.44 -38.30 -4.27
CA ALA A 10 -19.58 -37.09 -3.48
C ALA A 10 -18.43 -36.12 -3.82
N VAL A 11 -18.74 -35.00 -4.47
CA VAL A 11 -17.78 -33.92 -4.71
C VAL A 11 -17.69 -33.07 -3.46
N LEU A 12 -16.57 -33.19 -2.73
CA LEU A 12 -16.24 -32.26 -1.64
C LEU A 12 -15.73 -30.96 -2.26
N ALA A 13 -16.53 -29.90 -2.19
CA ALA A 13 -16.11 -28.57 -2.59
C ALA A 13 -15.19 -27.96 -1.51
N SER A 14 -13.89 -27.89 -1.78
CA SER A 14 -12.92 -27.22 -0.91
C SER A 14 -13.04 -25.70 -1.08
N THR A 15 -13.58 -24.99 -0.10
CA THR A 15 -13.54 -23.53 -0.06
C THR A 15 -12.14 -23.08 0.38
N SER A 16 -11.29 -22.63 -0.55
CA SER A 16 -10.02 -22.00 -0.20
C SER A 16 -10.27 -20.60 0.35
N LEU A 17 -10.05 -20.41 1.65
CA LEU A 17 -10.05 -19.09 2.28
C LEU A 17 -8.70 -18.42 1.98
N ALA A 18 -8.72 -17.15 1.58
CA ALA A 18 -7.50 -16.34 1.51
C ALA A 18 -6.93 -16.14 2.92
N ALA A 19 -5.65 -16.46 3.11
CA ALA A 19 -4.95 -16.27 4.38
C ALA A 19 -4.36 -14.85 4.48
N ASP A 20 -4.15 -14.38 5.71
CA ASP A 20 -3.42 -13.14 5.99
C ASP A 20 -2.13 -13.44 6.75
N PHE A 21 -1.00 -12.91 6.27
CA PHE A 21 0.32 -13.08 6.86
C PHE A 21 0.85 -11.75 7.40
N ALA A 22 1.19 -11.73 8.69
CA ALA A 22 1.74 -10.54 9.32
C ALA A 22 3.26 -10.41 9.10
N VAL A 23 3.70 -9.22 8.68
CA VAL A 23 5.12 -8.81 8.64
C VAL A 23 5.30 -7.60 9.54
N LYS A 24 6.21 -7.69 10.50
CA LYS A 24 6.61 -6.56 11.34
C LYS A 24 7.56 -5.67 10.56
N VAL A 25 7.30 -4.37 10.55
CA VAL A 25 8.18 -3.32 10.05
C VAL A 25 8.88 -2.72 11.27
N SER A 26 10.14 -3.09 11.47
CA SER A 26 10.89 -2.90 12.72
C SER A 26 10.32 -3.71 13.90
N ASN A 27 10.78 -3.39 15.11
CA ASN A 27 10.31 -3.93 16.38
C ASN A 27 10.37 -2.86 17.49
N MET A 28 10.04 -3.23 18.74
CA MET A 28 10.07 -2.30 19.88
C MET A 28 11.46 -1.75 20.21
N ASN A 29 12.52 -2.43 19.77
CA ASN A 29 13.91 -2.01 19.99
C ASN A 29 14.44 -1.10 18.87
N GLY A 30 13.65 -0.87 17.82
CA GLY A 30 14.05 -0.04 16.68
C GLY A 30 14.93 -0.76 15.65
N ASP A 31 14.84 -2.09 15.54
CA ASP A 31 15.60 -2.85 14.55
C ASP A 31 15.26 -2.43 13.12
N LEU A 32 16.26 -2.35 12.25
CA LEU A 32 16.08 -2.01 10.84
C LEU A 32 15.83 -3.27 10.01
N ALA A 33 14.74 -3.96 10.31
CA ALA A 33 14.42 -5.25 9.69
C ALA A 33 12.92 -5.41 9.41
N PHE A 34 12.61 -6.33 8.50
CA PHE A 34 11.28 -6.88 8.33
C PHE A 34 11.24 -8.28 8.95
N THR A 35 10.19 -8.61 9.71
CA THR A 35 10.09 -9.92 10.38
C THR A 35 8.72 -10.56 10.20
N PRO A 36 8.62 -11.73 9.54
CA PRO A 36 9.70 -12.43 8.83
C PRO A 36 10.22 -11.62 7.62
N ASN A 37 11.48 -11.83 7.25
CA ASN A 37 12.09 -11.18 6.07
C ASN A 37 11.71 -11.87 4.75
N ASN A 38 11.14 -13.07 4.80
CA ASN A 38 10.61 -13.81 3.67
C ASN A 38 9.30 -14.51 4.05
N THR A 39 8.19 -14.10 3.43
CA THR A 39 6.86 -14.69 3.67
C THR A 39 6.45 -15.57 2.50
N LYS A 40 5.86 -16.75 2.74
CA LYS A 40 5.23 -17.56 1.70
C LYS A 40 3.72 -17.42 1.75
N ALA A 41 3.15 -17.10 0.59
CA ALA A 41 1.75 -16.80 0.42
C ALA A 41 1.27 -17.29 -0.95
N ALA A 42 0.09 -17.88 -0.99
CA ALA A 42 -0.56 -18.30 -2.23
C ALA A 42 -1.19 -17.10 -2.95
N GLN A 43 -1.56 -17.30 -4.22
CA GLN A 43 -2.37 -16.31 -4.93
C GLN A 43 -3.71 -16.12 -4.21
N GLY A 44 -4.08 -14.85 -3.98
CA GLY A 44 -5.29 -14.45 -3.26
C GLY A 44 -5.06 -14.13 -1.78
N ASP A 45 -3.95 -14.57 -1.19
CA ASP A 45 -3.59 -14.25 0.19
C ASP A 45 -3.18 -12.77 0.32
N THR A 46 -3.19 -12.26 1.56
CA THR A 46 -2.68 -10.93 1.91
C THR A 46 -1.44 -11.01 2.79
N VAL A 47 -0.56 -10.01 2.63
CA VAL A 47 0.55 -9.75 3.54
C VAL A 47 0.32 -8.39 4.19
N THR A 48 0.11 -8.40 5.50
CA THR A 48 -0.17 -7.21 6.30
C THR A 48 1.08 -6.76 7.05
N PHE A 49 1.55 -5.55 6.72
CA PHE A 49 2.69 -4.91 7.35
C PHE A 49 2.25 -4.09 8.57
N HIS A 50 2.82 -4.42 9.73
CA HIS A 50 2.56 -3.76 11.00
C HIS A 50 3.76 -2.90 11.41
N TYR A 51 3.52 -1.60 11.62
CA TYR A 51 4.58 -0.64 11.88
C TYR A 51 4.86 -0.49 13.37
N TYR A 52 6.12 -0.67 13.74
CA TYR A 52 6.67 -0.43 15.07
C TYR A 52 7.29 0.99 15.13
N PRO A 53 7.76 1.47 16.31
CA PRO A 53 8.23 2.84 16.52
C PRO A 53 9.30 3.29 15.54
N ALA A 54 9.48 4.62 15.45
CA ALA A 54 10.23 5.34 14.43
C ALA A 54 9.46 5.49 13.11
N ASP A 55 10.14 5.89 12.04
CA ASP A 55 9.53 6.23 10.76
C ASP A 55 10.01 5.27 9.67
N HIS A 56 9.09 4.45 9.18
CA HIS A 56 9.37 3.38 8.22
C HIS A 56 8.39 3.41 7.05
N SER A 57 8.78 2.73 5.98
CA SER A 57 8.01 2.58 4.75
C SER A 57 8.24 1.20 4.15
N VAL A 58 7.36 0.81 3.23
CA VAL A 58 7.44 -0.42 2.46
C VAL A 58 7.25 -0.04 1.00
N ALA A 59 8.31 -0.16 0.18
CA ALA A 59 8.27 0.03 -1.26
C ALA A 59 8.59 -1.27 -1.98
N GLN A 60 7.89 -1.56 -3.07
CA GLN A 60 8.26 -2.65 -3.96
C GLN A 60 9.51 -2.29 -4.74
N GLY A 61 10.52 -3.16 -4.71
CA GLY A 61 11.74 -3.06 -5.49
C GLY A 61 11.86 -4.15 -6.55
N THR A 62 13.06 -4.29 -7.11
CA THR A 62 13.43 -5.41 -7.97
C THR A 62 14.68 -6.07 -7.43
N PHE A 63 14.81 -7.39 -7.58
CA PHE A 63 16.00 -8.09 -7.11
C PHE A 63 17.31 -7.49 -7.64
N ALA A 64 17.33 -7.13 -8.93
CA ALA A 64 18.51 -6.61 -9.61
C ALA A 64 18.94 -5.20 -9.14
N LYS A 65 18.01 -4.43 -8.57
CA LYS A 65 18.24 -3.06 -8.10
C LYS A 65 17.62 -2.87 -6.71
N PRO A 66 18.27 -3.39 -5.66
CA PRO A 66 17.82 -3.13 -4.29
C PRO A 66 17.90 -1.63 -4.00
N CYS A 67 17.05 -1.16 -3.07
CA CYS A 67 16.94 0.24 -2.68
C CYS A 67 16.45 1.20 -3.79
N GLU A 68 16.00 0.66 -4.92
CA GLU A 68 15.33 1.39 -5.99
C GLU A 68 13.89 0.88 -6.19
N PRO A 69 12.92 1.78 -6.44
CA PRO A 69 11.54 1.38 -6.56
C PRO A 69 11.30 0.73 -7.91
N LYS A 70 10.52 -0.35 -7.90
CA LYS A 70 10.01 -0.96 -9.12
C LYS A 70 9.03 0.00 -9.79
N ALA A 71 9.17 0.19 -11.10
CA ALA A 71 8.20 0.93 -11.91
C ALA A 71 6.81 0.31 -11.73
N ASN A 72 5.81 1.16 -11.46
CA ASN A 72 4.43 0.75 -11.15
C ASN A 72 4.33 -0.26 -9.98
N GLY A 73 5.27 -0.20 -9.03
CA GLY A 73 5.23 -0.96 -7.79
C GLY A 73 4.39 -0.29 -6.71
N PHE A 74 4.13 -1.01 -5.62
CA PHE A 74 3.46 -0.45 -4.45
C PHE A 74 4.40 0.39 -3.58
N TRP A 75 3.81 1.30 -2.81
CA TRP A 75 4.48 2.02 -1.72
C TRP A 75 3.49 2.39 -0.63
N SER A 76 3.85 2.15 0.62
CA SER A 76 3.01 2.48 1.77
C SER A 76 2.98 3.98 2.11
N GLY A 77 3.90 4.77 1.55
CA GLY A 77 4.29 6.03 2.18
C GLY A 77 5.08 5.81 3.48
N PHE A 78 5.44 6.90 4.13
CA PHE A 78 6.04 6.86 5.47
C PHE A 78 4.94 6.75 6.54
N VAL A 79 5.12 5.82 7.48
CA VAL A 79 4.23 5.61 8.62
C VAL A 79 5.03 5.89 9.90
N PRO A 80 5.01 7.13 10.41
CA PRO A 80 5.70 7.49 11.64
C PRO A 80 4.94 6.98 12.86
N VAL A 81 5.65 6.34 13.78
CA VAL A 81 5.11 5.76 15.01
C VAL A 81 5.91 6.26 16.21
N ALA A 82 5.24 6.96 17.13
CA ALA A 82 5.92 7.53 18.30
C ALA A 82 6.24 6.47 19.36
N SER A 83 5.31 5.56 19.62
CA SER A 83 5.46 4.45 20.57
C SER A 83 4.43 3.35 20.29
N GLY A 84 4.67 2.13 20.79
CA GLY A 84 3.78 1.00 20.55
C GLY A 84 3.71 0.58 19.08
N VAL A 85 2.67 -0.18 18.73
CA VAL A 85 2.42 -0.61 17.35
C VAL A 85 1.37 0.30 16.73
N SER A 86 1.61 0.74 15.50
CA SER A 86 0.68 1.59 14.76
C SER A 86 -0.68 0.90 14.53
N PRO A 87 -1.81 1.60 14.68
CA PRO A 87 -3.11 1.10 14.22
C PRO A 87 -3.20 1.09 12.68
N THR A 88 -2.31 1.82 12.00
CA THR A 88 -2.15 1.83 10.54
C THR A 88 -1.33 0.63 10.11
N THR A 89 -1.89 -0.17 9.23
CA THR A 89 -1.20 -1.26 8.53
C THR A 89 -1.17 -0.99 7.03
N PHE A 90 -0.26 -1.66 6.35
CA PHE A 90 -0.20 -1.66 4.89
C PHE A 90 -0.44 -3.08 4.41
N VAL A 91 -1.45 -3.30 3.59
CA VAL A 91 -1.89 -4.63 3.15
C VAL A 91 -1.56 -4.80 1.69
N VAL A 92 -0.81 -5.84 1.34
CA VAL A 92 -0.48 -6.21 -0.04
C VAL A 92 -1.19 -7.50 -0.41
N THR A 93 -1.99 -7.49 -1.47
CA THR A 93 -2.60 -8.72 -2.02
C THR A 93 -1.63 -9.43 -2.94
N VAL A 94 -1.46 -10.74 -2.74
CA VAL A 94 -0.60 -11.60 -3.53
C VAL A 94 -1.34 -12.05 -4.78
N ASN A 95 -1.00 -11.45 -5.93
CA ASN A 95 -1.69 -11.71 -7.19
C ASN A 95 -1.17 -12.94 -7.94
N ASP A 96 0.07 -13.35 -7.67
CA ASP A 96 0.68 -14.57 -8.20
C ASP A 96 1.79 -15.06 -7.25
N THR A 97 2.37 -16.22 -7.54
CA THR A 97 3.43 -16.83 -6.72
C THR A 97 4.83 -16.33 -7.09
N LYS A 98 4.98 -15.29 -7.91
CA LYS A 98 6.30 -14.76 -8.27
C LYS A 98 6.91 -14.00 -7.08
N PRO A 99 8.25 -13.97 -6.95
CA PRO A 99 8.89 -13.22 -5.88
C PRO A 99 8.57 -11.72 -5.94
N ILE A 100 8.18 -11.16 -4.80
CA ILE A 100 8.01 -9.72 -4.59
C ILE A 100 9.13 -9.28 -3.67
N TRP A 101 9.95 -8.34 -4.13
CA TRP A 101 11.05 -7.76 -3.36
C TRP A 101 10.60 -6.41 -2.80
N PHE A 102 10.93 -6.11 -1.55
CA PHE A 102 10.56 -4.84 -0.93
C PHE A 102 11.63 -4.34 0.02
N TYR A 103 11.61 -3.03 0.29
CA TYR A 103 12.61 -2.37 1.14
C TYR A 103 12.02 -1.13 1.82
N CYS A 104 12.72 -0.64 2.86
CA CYS A 104 12.40 0.61 3.50
C CYS A 104 13.13 1.78 2.83
N THR A 105 12.37 2.81 2.43
CA THR A 105 12.88 3.97 1.69
C THR A 105 13.40 5.08 2.60
N LYS A 106 13.34 4.91 3.93
CA LYS A 106 13.75 5.94 4.89
C LYS A 106 15.27 6.01 4.97
N ALA A 107 15.83 7.20 4.79
CA ALA A 107 17.25 7.50 4.98
C ALA A 107 18.14 6.37 4.40
N ASN A 108 19.02 5.78 5.22
CA ASN A 108 19.84 4.63 4.84
C ASN A 108 19.34 3.28 5.38
N HIS A 109 18.05 3.14 5.70
CA HIS A 109 17.50 1.89 6.27
C HIS A 109 17.70 0.71 5.32
N CYS A 110 17.48 0.91 4.02
CA CYS A 110 17.74 -0.13 3.02
C CYS A 110 19.20 -0.58 3.03
N GLN A 111 20.15 0.36 3.01
CA GLN A 111 21.59 0.04 3.09
C GLN A 111 22.02 -0.51 4.46
N LYS A 112 21.15 -0.48 5.47
CA LYS A 112 21.36 -1.16 6.76
C LYS A 112 20.66 -2.52 6.82
N GLY A 113 20.24 -3.05 5.68
CA GLY A 113 19.64 -4.39 5.56
C GLY A 113 18.12 -4.41 5.76
N MET A 114 17.45 -3.25 5.81
CA MET A 114 15.99 -3.19 5.92
C MET A 114 15.31 -3.47 4.56
N ALA A 115 15.39 -4.74 4.16
CA ALA A 115 14.88 -5.30 2.92
C ALA A 115 14.29 -6.70 3.19
N GLY A 116 13.38 -7.14 2.32
CA GLY A 116 12.69 -8.41 2.47
C GLY A 116 11.99 -8.85 1.19
N ALA A 117 11.28 -9.97 1.28
CA ALA A 117 10.56 -10.54 0.16
C ALA A 117 9.26 -11.28 0.54
N ILE A 118 8.39 -11.43 -0.45
CA ILE A 118 7.28 -12.40 -0.46
C ILE A 118 7.61 -13.41 -1.55
N ASN A 119 7.43 -14.70 -1.29
CA ASN A 119 7.64 -15.79 -2.25
C ASN A 119 9.06 -15.86 -2.85
N ALA A 120 10.08 -15.31 -2.20
CA ALA A 120 11.46 -15.52 -2.62
C ALA A 120 11.90 -16.97 -2.40
N PRO A 121 12.67 -17.58 -3.32
CA PRO A 121 13.18 -18.94 -3.16
C PRO A 121 14.08 -19.06 -1.92
N TYR A 122 14.04 -20.23 -1.27
CA TYR A 122 14.84 -20.55 -0.08
C TYR A 122 16.18 -21.23 -0.39
N VAL A 123 16.39 -21.71 -1.62
CA VAL A 123 17.57 -22.47 -2.03
C VAL A 123 18.30 -21.77 -3.18
N ASP A 124 19.56 -22.15 -3.41
CA ASP A 124 20.63 -21.57 -4.27
C ASP A 124 20.29 -21.31 -5.75
N THR A 125 19.18 -20.62 -6.03
CA THR A 125 18.81 -20.14 -7.37
C THR A 125 19.40 -18.75 -7.65
N GLY A 126 20.33 -18.27 -6.82
CA GLY A 126 20.96 -16.94 -6.90
C GLY A 126 20.11 -15.77 -6.41
N ASN A 127 18.78 -15.90 -6.43
CA ASN A 127 17.83 -14.85 -6.05
C ASN A 127 17.15 -15.11 -4.70
N THR A 128 17.91 -15.29 -3.62
CA THR A 128 17.38 -15.51 -2.26
C THR A 128 17.14 -14.19 -1.51
N THR A 129 16.38 -14.24 -0.41
CA THR A 129 16.20 -13.07 0.47
C THR A 129 17.51 -12.56 1.03
N ASP A 130 18.40 -13.45 1.44
CA ASP A 130 19.71 -13.06 1.99
C ASP A 130 20.59 -12.40 0.93
N ALA A 131 20.56 -12.91 -0.31
CA ALA A 131 21.27 -12.28 -1.42
C ALA A 131 20.74 -10.86 -1.70
N TYR A 132 19.41 -10.67 -1.62
CA TYR A 132 18.80 -9.36 -1.80
C TYR A 132 19.18 -8.38 -0.67
N ILE A 133 19.17 -8.83 0.58
CA ILE A 133 19.59 -8.01 1.74
C ILE A 133 21.08 -7.65 1.62
N ALA A 134 21.95 -8.61 1.33
CA ALA A 134 23.38 -8.37 1.15
C ALA A 134 23.69 -7.41 -0.02
N ALA A 135 22.90 -7.47 -1.10
CA ALA A 135 23.00 -6.51 -2.19
C ALA A 135 22.49 -5.11 -1.79
N SER A 136 21.43 -5.03 -0.97
CA SER A 136 20.89 -3.77 -0.46
C SER A 136 21.89 -2.99 0.40
N GLU A 137 22.66 -3.69 1.23
CA GLU A 137 23.72 -3.10 2.06
C GLU A 137 24.84 -2.44 1.24
N LYS A 138 25.00 -2.87 -0.02
CA LYS A 138 25.98 -2.34 -0.96
C LYS A 138 25.41 -1.28 -1.89
N ALA A 139 24.11 -0.97 -1.81
CA ALA A 139 23.48 0.00 -2.70
C ALA A 139 24.03 1.42 -2.44
N ALA A 140 24.31 2.15 -3.52
CA ALA A 140 24.89 3.49 -3.42
C ALA A 140 23.90 4.54 -2.88
N SER A 141 22.59 4.30 -3.04
CA SER A 141 21.54 5.25 -2.63
C SER A 141 20.26 4.53 -2.23
N ASN A 142 19.36 5.24 -1.56
CA ASN A 142 18.02 4.77 -1.20
C ASN A 142 16.99 5.69 -1.83
N VAL A 143 16.23 5.18 -2.78
CA VAL A 143 15.31 5.99 -3.58
C VAL A 143 13.89 5.84 -3.03
N THR A 144 13.28 6.97 -2.68
CA THR A 144 11.87 7.03 -2.30
C THR A 144 11.01 7.28 -3.54
N PRO A 145 9.96 6.49 -3.80
CA PRO A 145 9.00 6.76 -4.87
C PRO A 145 8.44 8.19 -4.81
N GLN A 146 8.48 8.91 -5.94
CA GLN A 146 7.93 10.28 -6.03
C GLN A 146 6.49 10.30 -6.53
N ASN A 147 6.10 9.31 -7.36
CA ASN A 147 4.78 9.21 -7.99
C ASN A 147 4.22 7.83 -7.72
N VAL A 148 3.46 7.69 -6.65
CA VAL A 148 2.80 6.43 -6.30
C VAL A 148 1.32 6.58 -6.58
N ALA A 149 0.81 5.82 -7.54
CA ALA A 149 -0.62 5.57 -7.49
C ALA A 149 -0.85 4.77 -6.20
N ILE A 150 -1.57 5.37 -5.27
CA ILE A 150 -2.11 4.81 -4.02
C ILE A 150 -2.98 3.55 -4.20
N GLY A 151 -2.86 2.85 -5.34
CA GLY A 151 -3.69 1.72 -5.75
C GLY A 151 -2.97 0.59 -6.49
N PHE A 152 -1.64 0.61 -6.68
CA PHE A 152 -0.96 -0.56 -7.28
C PHE A 152 -0.68 -1.64 -6.23
N GLY A 153 -1.73 -2.33 -5.79
CA GLY A 153 -1.66 -3.61 -5.07
C GLY A 153 -1.48 -3.54 -3.55
N GLY A 154 -1.11 -2.38 -3.01
CA GLY A 154 -0.99 -2.16 -1.56
C GLY A 154 -1.97 -1.10 -1.06
N LYS A 155 -2.66 -1.35 0.05
CA LYS A 155 -3.63 -0.41 0.65
C LYS A 155 -3.28 -0.13 2.12
N LEU A 156 -3.31 1.14 2.51
CA LEU A 156 -3.31 1.51 3.92
C LEU A 156 -4.67 1.16 4.55
N ALA A 157 -4.64 0.45 5.68
CA ALA A 157 -5.80 0.14 6.49
C ALA A 157 -5.57 0.70 7.90
N ASN A 158 -6.59 1.29 8.50
CA ASN A 158 -6.54 1.73 9.89
C ASN A 158 -7.50 0.88 10.72
N SER A 159 -7.01 0.34 11.83
CA SER A 159 -7.77 -0.60 12.67
C SER A 159 -8.95 0.03 13.43
N THR A 160 -9.34 1.28 13.17
CA THR A 160 -10.54 1.88 13.79
C THR A 160 -11.87 1.50 13.14
N SER A 161 -11.91 0.74 12.04
CA SER A 161 -13.18 0.18 11.51
C SER A 161 -12.94 -0.90 10.46
N ALA A 162 -13.34 -2.14 10.77
CA ALA A 162 -14.12 -3.03 9.90
C ALA A 162 -14.17 -4.47 10.47
N SER A 163 -15.03 -4.68 11.47
CA SER A 163 -15.80 -5.93 11.54
C SER A 163 -17.06 -5.66 10.72
N GLY A 164 -17.06 -6.11 9.48
CA GLY A 164 -18.16 -5.92 8.53
C GLY A 164 -18.23 -7.14 7.64
N SER A 165 -19.07 -8.10 8.02
CA SER A 165 -19.43 -9.25 7.22
C SER A 165 -20.02 -8.78 5.87
N PRO A 166 -19.65 -9.37 4.72
CA PRO A 166 -20.22 -8.94 3.45
C PRO A 166 -21.64 -9.50 3.34
N THR A 167 -22.65 -8.63 3.49
CA THR A 167 -24.00 -8.96 3.04
C THR A 167 -24.07 -8.62 1.56
N ALA A 168 -24.25 -9.63 0.72
CA ALA A 168 -24.47 -9.46 -0.71
C ALA A 168 -25.78 -8.71 -0.96
N ALA A 169 -25.73 -7.58 -1.67
CA ALA A 169 -26.89 -6.92 -2.22
C ALA A 169 -26.79 -6.91 -3.75
N SER A 170 -27.52 -7.84 -4.37
CA SER A 170 -27.88 -7.79 -5.78
C SER A 170 -28.86 -6.64 -6.00
N GLY A 171 -28.60 -5.77 -6.97
CA GLY A 171 -29.46 -4.64 -7.32
C GLY A 171 -29.37 -4.33 -8.81
N THR A 172 -30.23 -4.97 -9.59
CA THR A 172 -30.42 -4.80 -11.02
C THR A 172 -30.84 -3.37 -11.36
N ALA A 173 -30.17 -2.78 -12.34
CA ALA A 173 -30.56 -1.51 -12.95
C ALA A 173 -31.74 -1.70 -13.90
N THR A 174 -32.75 -0.83 -13.81
CA THR A 174 -33.69 -0.52 -14.92
C THR A 174 -34.21 0.89 -14.69
N GLY A 175 -34.01 1.78 -15.66
CA GLY A 175 -34.47 3.17 -15.61
C GLY A 175 -35.79 3.40 -16.35
N THR A 176 -36.39 4.57 -16.17
CA THR A 176 -36.95 5.44 -17.24
C THR A 176 -37.51 6.74 -16.64
N GLY A 177 -37.48 7.81 -17.44
CA GLY A 177 -37.47 9.21 -16.98
C GLY A 177 -38.81 9.86 -16.64
N ALA A 178 -38.73 11.14 -16.24
CA ALA A 178 -39.53 12.24 -16.79
C ALA A 178 -39.03 13.59 -16.21
N ALA A 179 -38.98 14.60 -17.07
CA ALA A 179 -38.58 15.97 -16.79
C ALA A 179 -39.69 16.78 -16.09
N GLN A 180 -39.32 17.84 -15.34
CA GLN A 180 -40.11 19.07 -15.35
C GLN A 180 -39.29 20.31 -14.94
N SER A 181 -39.58 21.39 -15.67
CA SER A 181 -38.91 22.69 -15.69
C SER A 181 -39.37 23.68 -14.60
N ALA A 182 -38.43 24.55 -14.23
CA ALA A 182 -38.52 25.99 -13.90
C ALA A 182 -39.78 26.59 -13.24
N THR A 183 -39.57 27.33 -12.14
CA THR A 183 -40.08 28.71 -11.99
C THR A 183 -39.16 29.51 -11.06
N GLY A 184 -38.73 30.69 -11.50
CA GLY A 184 -37.93 31.62 -10.71
C GLY A 184 -38.74 32.83 -10.22
N THR A 185 -38.29 33.43 -9.13
CA THR A 185 -38.52 34.83 -8.68
C THR A 185 -37.48 35.01 -7.54
N GLY A 186 -36.51 35.92 -7.50
CA GLY A 186 -36.41 37.27 -8.02
C GLY A 186 -36.31 38.21 -6.82
N ALA A 187 -35.11 38.66 -6.44
CA ALA A 187 -34.87 39.91 -5.70
C ALA A 187 -33.38 40.28 -5.69
N ALA A 188 -33.01 41.21 -6.57
CA ALA A 188 -31.80 41.99 -6.46
C ALA A 188 -32.01 43.13 -5.46
N SER A 189 -30.95 43.56 -4.77
CA SER A 189 -30.70 44.97 -4.45
C SER A 189 -29.21 45.16 -4.14
N ALA A 190 -28.67 46.17 -4.81
CA ALA A 190 -27.28 46.55 -4.81
C ALA A 190 -27.06 47.85 -4.01
N VAL A 191 -25.77 48.18 -3.86
CA VAL A 191 -25.16 49.52 -3.75
C VAL A 191 -24.82 50.06 -2.35
N GLY A 192 -23.53 50.44 -2.22
CA GLY A 192 -22.97 51.40 -1.26
C GLY A 192 -21.54 51.01 -0.85
N LEU A 193 -20.49 51.18 -1.66
CA LEU A 193 -19.73 52.41 -1.98
C LEU A 193 -19.11 53.15 -0.78
N SER A 194 -17.79 53.03 -0.61
CA SER A 194 -16.93 54.17 -0.23
C SER A 194 -15.45 53.90 -0.56
N LYS A 195 -14.84 54.87 -1.25
CA LYS A 195 -13.48 54.94 -1.80
C LYS A 195 -12.40 55.28 -0.75
N GLY A 196 -11.15 54.97 -1.12
CA GLY A 196 -9.90 55.67 -0.74
C GLY A 196 -8.72 54.72 -1.06
N LEU A 197 -7.93 54.82 -2.12
CA LEU A 197 -7.11 55.89 -2.77
C LEU A 197 -5.87 56.32 -1.96
N GLY A 198 -4.68 55.99 -2.51
CA GLY A 198 -3.34 56.45 -2.09
C GLY A 198 -2.31 55.32 -2.28
N LEU A 199 -1.66 55.12 -3.43
CA LEU A 199 -0.66 55.89 -4.19
C LEU A 199 0.79 55.81 -3.62
N ALA A 200 1.69 55.38 -4.52
CA ALA A 200 3.11 55.73 -4.67
C ALA A 200 4.20 54.82 -4.07
N ALA A 201 5.16 54.58 -4.96
CA ALA A 201 6.35 53.73 -4.91
C ALA A 201 7.54 54.38 -4.18
N LEU A 202 8.61 53.61 -3.92
CA LEU A 202 9.96 53.99 -4.34
C LEU A 202 10.95 52.80 -4.32
N LEU A 203 11.81 52.80 -5.33
CA LEU A 203 12.99 51.95 -5.55
C LEU A 203 14.15 52.31 -4.60
N GLY A 204 15.13 51.41 -4.41
CA GLY A 204 16.48 51.81 -4.01
C GLY A 204 17.39 50.71 -3.44
N PHE A 205 18.35 50.26 -4.24
CA PHE A 205 19.56 49.49 -3.92
C PHE A 205 20.44 50.15 -2.82
N LEU A 206 21.25 49.38 -2.08
CA LEU A 206 22.73 49.45 -2.16
C LEU A 206 23.45 48.35 -1.37
N VAL A 207 24.52 47.87 -2.00
CA VAL A 207 25.59 46.99 -1.54
C VAL A 207 26.47 47.66 -0.48
N VAL A 208 26.82 46.92 0.57
CA VAL A 208 28.17 46.91 1.17
C VAL A 208 28.49 45.45 1.52
#